data_AF-A0A502EVM0-F1
#
_entry.id   AF-A0A502EVM0-F1
#
_cell.length_a   1.000
_cell.length_b   1.000
_cell.length_c   1.000
_cell.angle_alpha   90.00
_cell.angle_beta   90.00
_cell.angle_gamma   90.00
#
_symmetry.space_group_name_H-M   'P 1'
#
loop_
_entity.id
_entity.type
_entity.pdbx_description
1 polymer ?
#
loop_
_entity_poly.entity_id
_entity_poly.type
_entity_poly.pdbx_seq_one_letter_code
_entity_poly.pdbx_strand_id
1 'polypeptide(L)'
;MFKLNARIKVYETIKLIPTPKYYEFTYVKNVDINSSYKSLTDTATLVMPKKVYTDTKGFDQSLFANASGDEKTIHDFFKLENYIEIFLGYDGDYKPAFRGYITGVQSDITTATISCEDTMYAFKKVKAVKDDDVQNKNDVLNLVATNPTTNVENFNPKTFFEKRIKELKLPFKVNALDEELGNVLVNRNQSLAQVFEVLKDKGIYTYFKTEETGPVLTITNNPQQHTATELGGFITRNFIKSPLAGTLVKKLINLGLNLLSSQLDKAGKSISGSFSGKARFRFRYNIIEDKLVVVNESTKNTRTRVEKYFKNSNTPIYIELGDPNGQLTKTHVLHNDTDDLPNDPTAFKKATTEIASELYQYAALRAMESKPSGFEGSFLTFGEPFVRPTDKVILENAKDKEKNGTFQVEKVERSFGENGYRQRIFIGRRVEAI
;
A
#
# COMPACT_ATOMS: atom_id res chain seq x y z
N MET A 1 -35.09 7.87 -6.60
CA MET A 1 -34.00 7.34 -7.44
C MET A 1 -32.76 8.13 -7.07
N PHE A 2 -31.68 7.48 -6.66
CA PHE A 2 -30.44 8.18 -6.30
C PHE A 2 -29.86 8.86 -7.55
N LYS A 3 -29.51 10.14 -7.44
CA LYS A 3 -28.81 10.87 -8.48
C LYS A 3 -27.34 10.50 -8.41
N LEU A 4 -26.80 10.04 -9.53
CA LEU A 4 -25.39 9.72 -9.64
C LEU A 4 -24.60 11.01 -9.87
N ASN A 5 -23.59 11.29 -9.04
CA ASN A 5 -22.81 12.53 -9.10
C ASN A 5 -21.32 12.24 -9.20
N ALA A 6 -20.65 12.91 -10.16
CA ALA A 6 -19.21 12.97 -10.26
C ALA A 6 -18.73 14.42 -10.19
N ARG A 7 -17.54 14.63 -9.65
CA ARG A 7 -16.82 15.90 -9.72
C ARG A 7 -15.36 15.60 -10.02
N ILE A 8 -14.91 16.02 -11.19
CA ILE A 8 -13.54 15.83 -11.67
C ILE A 8 -12.84 17.18 -11.64
N LYS A 9 -11.73 17.28 -10.91
CA LYS A 9 -10.91 18.48 -10.87
C LYS A 9 -9.57 18.19 -11.53
N VAL A 10 -9.18 19.01 -12.50
CA VAL A 10 -7.89 18.90 -13.20
C VAL A 10 -7.08 20.16 -12.94
N TYR A 11 -5.95 20.01 -12.26
CA TYR A 11 -5.05 21.07 -11.87
C TYR A 11 -3.87 21.14 -12.83
N GLU A 12 -3.54 22.36 -13.27
CA GLU A 12 -2.26 22.59 -13.95
C GLU A 12 -1.11 22.36 -12.97
N THR A 13 -0.01 21.78 -13.44
CA THR A 13 1.16 21.48 -12.61
C THR A 13 2.40 22.24 -13.07
N ILE A 14 3.28 22.56 -12.12
CA ILE A 14 4.64 23.05 -12.39
C ILE A 14 5.59 22.06 -11.74
N LYS A 15 6.38 21.34 -12.55
CA LYS A 15 7.25 20.25 -12.07
C LYS A 15 6.48 19.24 -11.19
N LEU A 16 5.30 18.83 -11.66
CA LEU A 16 4.38 17.93 -10.96
C LEU A 16 3.73 18.49 -9.68
N ILE A 17 4.02 19.73 -9.28
CA ILE A 17 3.34 20.35 -8.14
C ILE A 17 2.03 20.99 -8.62
N PRO A 18 0.86 20.60 -8.08
CA PRO A 18 -0.42 21.22 -8.47
C PRO A 18 -0.45 22.71 -8.14
N THR A 19 -0.87 23.53 -9.10
CA THR A 19 -1.10 24.96 -8.92
C THR A 19 -2.53 25.23 -8.44
N PRO A 20 -2.85 26.44 -7.93
CA PRO A 20 -4.23 26.80 -7.60
C PRO A 20 -5.19 26.86 -8.79
N LYS A 21 -4.68 26.86 -10.03
CA LYS A 21 -5.49 26.91 -11.25
C LYS A 21 -5.97 25.51 -11.62
N TYR A 22 -7.28 25.33 -11.66
CA TYR A 22 -7.92 24.07 -12.02
C TYR A 22 -9.16 24.25 -12.87
N TYR A 23 -9.54 23.16 -13.54
CA TYR A 23 -10.77 22.99 -14.30
C TYR A 23 -11.67 21.99 -13.56
N GLU A 24 -12.96 22.27 -13.47
CA GLU A 24 -13.92 21.37 -12.83
C GLU A 24 -14.97 20.88 -13.82
N PHE A 25 -15.26 19.58 -13.76
CA PHE A 25 -16.29 18.92 -14.56
C PHE A 25 -17.23 18.15 -13.64
N THR A 26 -18.54 18.33 -13.81
CA THR A 26 -19.60 17.68 -13.01
C THR A 26 -20.24 16.50 -13.73
N TYR A 27 -19.64 16.08 -14.84
CA TYR A 27 -20.09 14.99 -15.69
C TYR A 27 -18.89 14.16 -16.15
N VAL A 28 -19.15 12.88 -16.41
CA VAL A 28 -18.23 11.90 -16.97
C VAL A 28 -19.06 10.77 -17.54
N LYS A 29 -18.59 10.11 -18.62
CA LYS A 29 -19.31 8.96 -19.17
C LYS A 29 -19.10 7.74 -18.29
N ASN A 30 -17.83 7.33 -18.14
CA ASN A 30 -17.42 6.20 -17.30
C ASN A 30 -16.13 6.54 -16.54
N VAL A 31 -15.97 5.96 -15.35
CA VAL A 31 -14.75 5.98 -14.55
C VAL A 31 -14.51 4.58 -14.03
N ASP A 32 -13.30 4.05 -14.26
CA ASP A 32 -12.82 2.80 -13.71
C ASP A 32 -11.58 3.07 -12.86
N ILE A 33 -11.57 2.59 -11.61
CA ILE A 33 -10.45 2.77 -10.67
C ILE A 33 -10.05 1.41 -10.11
N ASN A 34 -8.76 1.13 -10.10
CA ASN A 34 -8.19 -0.07 -9.49
C ASN A 34 -7.19 0.33 -8.41
N SER A 35 -7.54 0.01 -7.16
CA SER A 35 -6.76 0.35 -5.99
C SER A 35 -6.35 -0.88 -5.19
N SER A 36 -5.07 -0.99 -4.80
CA SER A 36 -4.57 -2.12 -4.01
C SER A 36 -3.30 -1.77 -3.24
N TYR A 37 -3.22 -2.13 -1.96
CA TYR A 37 -1.96 -1.93 -1.20
C TYR A 37 -0.81 -2.83 -1.70
N LYS A 38 -1.13 -3.89 -2.47
CA LYS A 38 -0.14 -4.79 -3.08
C LYS A 38 0.47 -4.21 -4.36
N SER A 39 -0.21 -3.26 -5.00
CA SER A 39 0.27 -2.56 -6.18
C SER A 39 1.02 -1.30 -5.75
N LEU A 40 2.12 -0.96 -6.43
CA LEU A 40 2.84 0.27 -6.13
C LEU A 40 2.04 1.52 -6.53
N THR A 41 1.21 1.38 -7.56
CA THR A 41 0.44 2.47 -8.17
C THR A 41 -1.01 2.05 -8.34
N ASP A 42 -1.93 2.84 -7.82
CA ASP A 42 -3.34 2.76 -8.19
C ASP A 42 -3.56 3.40 -9.57
N THR A 43 -4.52 2.88 -10.32
CA THR A 43 -4.85 3.41 -11.66
C THR A 43 -6.28 3.89 -11.74
N ALA A 44 -6.51 4.90 -12.57
CA ALA A 44 -7.85 5.33 -12.96
C ALA A 44 -7.93 5.52 -14.49
N THR A 45 -9.10 5.26 -15.04
CA THR A 45 -9.42 5.55 -16.44
C THR A 45 -10.75 6.27 -16.48
N LEU A 46 -10.79 7.41 -17.17
CA LEU A 46 -12.02 8.18 -17.39
C LEU A 46 -12.35 8.18 -18.87
N VAL A 47 -13.62 8.03 -19.19
CA VAL A 47 -14.15 8.28 -20.52
C VAL A 47 -14.96 9.57 -20.47
N MET A 48 -14.51 10.56 -21.25
CA MET A 48 -15.14 11.87 -21.38
C MET A 48 -15.64 12.08 -22.81
N PRO A 49 -16.68 12.89 -23.03
CA PRO A 49 -16.96 13.43 -24.36
C PRO A 49 -15.75 14.21 -24.89
N LYS A 50 -15.53 14.22 -26.21
CA LYS A 50 -14.41 14.98 -26.80
C LYS A 50 -14.57 16.49 -26.65
N LYS A 51 -15.82 16.97 -26.71
CA LYS A 51 -16.21 18.37 -26.48
C LYS A 51 -16.58 18.53 -25.02
N VAL A 52 -15.79 19.31 -24.29
CA VAL A 52 -15.99 19.56 -22.85
C VAL A 52 -15.99 21.05 -22.55
N TYR A 53 -16.71 21.42 -21.50
CA TYR A 53 -16.88 22.77 -20.98
C TYR A 53 -16.91 22.73 -19.45
N THR A 54 -16.46 23.81 -18.81
CA THR A 54 -16.17 23.86 -17.36
C THR A 54 -17.21 24.64 -16.54
N ASP A 55 -18.36 25.01 -17.11
CA ASP A 55 -19.39 25.78 -16.40
C ASP A 55 -20.52 24.90 -15.83
N THR A 56 -20.98 25.31 -14.65
CA THR A 56 -22.09 24.75 -13.89
C THR A 56 -23.42 25.51 -14.10
N LYS A 57 -23.42 26.62 -14.87
CA LYS A 57 -24.61 27.45 -15.10
C LYS A 57 -25.02 27.49 -16.57
N GLY A 58 -25.91 26.57 -16.95
CA GLY A 58 -26.60 26.60 -18.24
C GLY A 58 -25.74 26.15 -19.43
N PHE A 59 -26.40 25.69 -20.49
CA PHE A 59 -25.74 25.37 -21.75
C PHE A 59 -25.49 26.66 -22.52
N ASP A 60 -24.24 27.10 -22.61
CA ASP A 60 -23.81 28.23 -23.42
C ASP A 60 -22.74 27.77 -24.43
N GLN A 61 -23.06 27.92 -25.73
CA GLN A 61 -22.20 27.47 -26.82
C GLN A 61 -20.88 28.26 -26.91
N SER A 62 -20.83 29.49 -26.37
CA SER A 62 -19.62 30.30 -26.31
C SER A 62 -18.55 29.72 -25.38
N LEU A 63 -18.94 28.86 -24.43
CA LEU A 63 -18.02 28.18 -23.49
C LEU A 63 -17.09 27.17 -24.18
N PHE A 64 -17.43 26.76 -25.40
CA PHE A 64 -16.66 25.84 -26.23
C PHE A 64 -15.63 26.53 -27.11
N ALA A 65 -15.46 27.86 -27.05
CA ALA A 65 -14.41 28.56 -27.81
C ALA A 65 -13.21 28.92 -26.90
N ASN A 66 -12.00 28.81 -27.44
CA ASN A 66 -10.74 29.24 -26.82
C ASN A 66 -10.49 30.74 -27.06
N ALA A 67 -9.40 31.29 -26.52
CA ALA A 67 -9.10 32.72 -26.63
C ALA A 67 -8.89 33.21 -28.08
N SER A 68 -8.58 32.29 -29.00
CA SER A 68 -8.41 32.53 -30.44
C SER A 68 -9.71 32.37 -31.23
N GLY A 69 -10.80 31.93 -30.59
CA GLY A 69 -12.09 31.64 -31.22
C GLY A 69 -12.23 30.20 -31.74
N ASP A 70 -11.20 29.35 -31.60
CA ASP A 70 -11.26 27.95 -32.00
C ASP A 70 -11.98 27.09 -30.97
N GLU A 71 -12.49 25.93 -31.39
CA GLU A 71 -13.21 25.02 -30.49
C GLU A 71 -12.27 24.40 -29.44
N LYS A 72 -12.59 24.57 -28.15
CA LYS A 72 -11.95 23.87 -27.03
C LYS A 72 -12.26 22.38 -27.09
N THR A 73 -11.22 21.60 -26.88
CA THR A 73 -11.28 20.13 -26.85
C THR A 73 -10.86 19.61 -25.49
N ILE A 74 -11.07 18.32 -25.26
CA ILE A 74 -10.55 17.62 -24.08
C ILE A 74 -9.05 17.89 -23.82
N HIS A 75 -8.24 18.06 -24.86
CA HIS A 75 -6.79 18.25 -24.76
C HIS A 75 -6.39 19.63 -24.22
N ASP A 76 -7.29 20.60 -24.24
CA ASP A 76 -7.05 21.92 -23.65
C ASP A 76 -7.06 21.87 -22.12
N PHE A 77 -7.82 20.92 -21.56
CA PHE A 77 -8.05 20.77 -20.12
C PHE A 77 -7.30 19.58 -19.51
N PHE A 78 -7.26 18.46 -20.23
CA PHE A 78 -6.59 17.24 -19.82
C PHE A 78 -5.26 17.13 -20.56
N LYS A 79 -4.17 17.46 -19.88
CA LYS A 79 -2.80 17.39 -20.40
C LYS A 79 -2.00 16.37 -19.61
N LEU A 80 -0.99 15.79 -20.24
CA LEU A 80 -0.04 14.92 -19.56
C LEU A 80 0.53 15.64 -18.34
N GLU A 81 0.64 14.91 -17.24
CA GLU A 81 1.21 15.36 -15.97
C GLU A 81 0.42 16.46 -15.23
N ASN A 82 -0.78 16.84 -15.74
CA ASN A 82 -1.75 17.55 -14.91
C ASN A 82 -2.21 16.65 -13.78
N TYR A 83 -2.42 17.24 -12.60
CA TYR A 83 -2.91 16.53 -11.44
C TYR A 83 -4.43 16.45 -11.48
N ILE A 84 -5.01 15.33 -11.11
CA ILE A 84 -6.45 15.07 -11.19
C ILE A 84 -6.98 14.55 -9.86
N GLU A 85 -8.11 15.09 -9.44
CA GLU A 85 -8.91 14.58 -8.35
C GLU A 85 -10.28 14.11 -8.86
N ILE A 86 -10.65 12.89 -8.51
CA ILE A 86 -11.92 12.27 -8.90
C ILE A 86 -12.75 12.06 -7.65
N PHE A 87 -13.91 12.70 -7.62
CA PHE A 87 -14.91 12.52 -6.57
C PHE A 87 -16.15 11.87 -7.14
N LEU A 88 -16.65 10.82 -6.48
CA LEU A 88 -17.81 10.04 -6.92
C LEU A 88 -18.78 9.87 -5.75
N GLY A 89 -20.08 9.80 -6.04
CA GLY A 89 -21.08 9.48 -5.03
C GLY A 89 -22.52 9.66 -5.49
N TYR A 90 -23.42 9.79 -4.52
CA TYR A 90 -24.86 9.90 -4.73
C TYR A 90 -25.43 11.16 -4.08
N ASP A 91 -26.45 11.75 -4.70
CA ASP A 91 -27.25 12.86 -4.17
C ASP A 91 -26.40 14.04 -3.64
N GLY A 92 -25.27 14.31 -4.29
CA GLY A 92 -24.33 15.37 -3.92
C GLY A 92 -23.37 15.03 -2.77
N ASP A 93 -23.43 13.84 -2.17
CA ASP A 93 -22.41 13.35 -1.23
C ASP A 93 -21.23 12.77 -2.00
N TYR A 94 -20.14 13.54 -2.10
CA TYR A 94 -18.95 13.22 -2.88
C TYR A 94 -17.87 12.55 -2.02
N LYS A 95 -17.42 11.35 -2.41
CA LYS A 95 -16.25 10.69 -1.80
C LYS A 95 -15.02 10.86 -2.69
N PRO A 96 -13.83 11.20 -2.13
CA PRO A 96 -12.60 11.27 -2.91
C PRO A 96 -12.18 9.86 -3.30
N ALA A 97 -12.42 9.52 -4.56
CA ALA A 97 -12.28 8.16 -5.10
C ALA A 97 -10.87 7.92 -5.66
N PHE A 98 -10.23 8.95 -6.21
CA PHE A 98 -8.88 8.86 -6.78
C PHE A 98 -8.19 10.24 -6.81
N ARG A 99 -6.86 10.23 -6.66
CA ARG A 99 -6.00 11.42 -6.76
C ARG A 99 -4.67 11.03 -7.40
N GLY A 100 -4.26 11.73 -8.44
CA GLY A 100 -3.09 11.33 -9.21
C GLY A 100 -2.74 12.25 -10.36
N TYR A 101 -2.01 11.72 -11.33
CA TYR A 101 -1.58 12.44 -12.53
C TYR A 101 -2.14 11.80 -13.79
N ILE A 102 -2.43 12.63 -14.78
CA ILE A 102 -2.79 12.17 -16.12
C ILE A 102 -1.54 11.62 -16.80
N THR A 103 -1.59 10.35 -17.20
CA THR A 103 -0.51 9.63 -17.88
C THR A 103 -0.78 9.39 -19.35
N GLY A 104 -2.03 9.58 -19.80
CA GLY A 104 -2.40 9.48 -21.21
C GLY A 104 -3.74 10.15 -21.50
N VAL A 105 -3.86 10.73 -22.70
CA VAL A 105 -5.11 11.27 -23.23
C VAL A 105 -5.23 10.81 -24.68
N GLN A 106 -6.16 9.89 -24.93
CA GLN A 106 -6.39 9.30 -26.24
C GLN A 106 -7.81 9.65 -26.69
N SER A 107 -7.94 10.34 -27.81
CA SER A 107 -9.24 10.76 -28.35
C SER A 107 -9.60 9.92 -29.57
N ASP A 108 -10.84 9.45 -29.62
CA ASP A 108 -11.46 8.92 -30.83
C ASP A 108 -12.32 10.02 -31.52
N ILE A 109 -13.28 9.61 -32.34
CA ILE A 109 -14.18 10.51 -33.08
C ILE A 109 -15.08 11.30 -32.11
N THR A 110 -15.58 10.68 -31.05
CA THR A 110 -16.65 11.22 -30.17
C THR A 110 -16.28 11.28 -28.69
N THR A 111 -15.40 10.41 -28.23
CA THR A 111 -14.98 10.31 -26.82
C THR A 111 -13.46 10.40 -26.68
N ALA A 112 -13.03 10.63 -25.45
CA ALA A 112 -11.65 10.61 -25.05
C ALA A 112 -11.47 9.74 -23.82
N THR A 113 -10.44 8.90 -23.85
CA THR A 113 -9.99 8.07 -22.74
C THR A 113 -8.80 8.75 -22.07
N ILE A 114 -8.94 9.05 -20.78
CA ILE A 114 -7.91 9.66 -19.95
C ILE A 114 -7.40 8.57 -19.01
N SER A 115 -6.14 8.21 -19.16
CA SER A 115 -5.45 7.28 -18.27
C SER A 115 -4.75 8.05 -17.17
N CYS A 116 -4.84 7.56 -15.94
CA CYS A 116 -4.23 8.18 -14.77
C CYS A 116 -3.54 7.14 -13.89
N GLU A 117 -2.48 7.59 -13.24
CA GLU A 117 -1.80 6.89 -12.15
C GLU A 117 -1.88 7.75 -10.90
N ASP A 118 -1.91 7.15 -9.71
CA ASP A 118 -1.99 7.89 -8.46
C ASP A 118 -0.75 8.79 -8.20
N THR A 119 -0.68 9.37 -7.00
CA THR A 119 0.44 10.25 -6.63
C THR A 119 1.82 9.58 -6.74
N MET A 120 1.90 8.24 -6.79
CA MET A 120 3.14 7.50 -7.00
C MET A 120 3.82 7.81 -8.32
N TYR A 121 3.06 8.25 -9.35
CA TYR A 121 3.64 8.63 -10.64
C TYR A 121 4.78 9.64 -10.50
N ALA A 122 4.67 10.60 -9.56
CA ALA A 122 5.72 11.59 -9.34
C ALA A 122 7.06 10.97 -8.93
N PHE A 123 7.03 9.85 -8.20
CA PHE A 123 8.22 9.14 -7.73
C PHE A 123 8.90 8.32 -8.83
N LYS A 124 8.18 8.00 -9.91
CA LYS A 124 8.75 7.37 -11.10
C LYS A 124 9.64 8.34 -11.88
N LYS A 125 9.47 9.65 -11.67
CA LYS A 125 10.22 10.72 -12.36
C LYS A 125 11.40 11.26 -11.55
N VAL A 126 11.54 10.85 -10.29
CA VAL A 126 12.56 11.36 -9.38
C VAL A 126 13.59 10.28 -9.09
N LYS A 127 14.87 10.57 -9.32
CA LYS A 127 15.97 9.67 -8.96
C LYS A 127 16.08 9.50 -7.45
N ALA A 128 16.42 8.31 -6.99
CA ALA A 128 16.59 8.01 -5.58
C ALA A 128 17.84 8.64 -4.97
N VAL A 129 18.89 8.83 -5.78
CA VAL A 129 20.13 9.52 -5.45
C VAL A 129 20.46 10.50 -6.57
N LYS A 130 21.17 11.57 -6.26
CA LYS A 130 21.48 12.63 -7.22
C LYS A 130 22.76 12.28 -8.00
N ASP A 131 22.87 12.84 -9.20
CA ASP A 131 24.07 12.69 -10.05
C ASP A 131 25.20 13.65 -9.66
N ASP A 132 24.89 14.70 -8.89
CA ASP A 132 25.87 15.66 -8.37
C ASP A 132 26.74 15.04 -7.26
N ASP A 133 27.74 15.80 -6.82
CA ASP A 133 28.82 15.42 -5.88
C ASP A 133 28.58 14.08 -5.16
N VAL A 134 29.14 13.03 -5.77
CA VAL A 134 29.05 11.64 -5.34
C VAL A 134 29.55 11.45 -3.90
N GLN A 135 30.36 12.39 -3.41
CA GLN A 135 30.91 12.39 -2.07
C GLN A 135 30.49 13.61 -1.25
N ASN A 136 29.27 14.10 -1.46
CA ASN A 136 28.74 15.23 -0.74
C ASN A 136 28.70 14.95 0.78
N LYS A 137 29.63 15.57 1.52
CA LYS A 137 29.75 15.42 2.97
C LYS A 137 28.50 15.86 3.75
N ASN A 138 27.66 16.71 3.16
CA ASN A 138 26.41 17.18 3.74
C ASN A 138 25.22 16.26 3.43
N ASP A 139 25.38 15.33 2.47
CA ASP A 139 24.39 14.32 2.13
C ASP A 139 24.98 12.92 2.15
N VAL A 140 25.16 12.39 3.36
CA VAL A 140 25.62 11.01 3.59
C VAL A 140 24.75 9.93 2.93
N LEU A 141 23.49 10.26 2.56
CA LEU A 141 22.59 9.35 1.84
C LEU A 141 22.76 9.45 0.31
N ASN A 142 23.51 10.45 -0.18
CA ASN A 142 23.97 10.57 -1.58
C ASN A 142 25.33 9.90 -1.80
N LEU A 143 26.08 9.71 -0.71
CA LEU A 143 27.33 8.95 -0.61
C LEU A 143 27.03 7.46 -0.75
N VAL A 144 26.80 7.07 -1.99
CA VAL A 144 26.71 5.69 -2.38
C VAL A 144 27.78 5.56 -3.47
N ALA A 145 28.78 4.73 -3.19
CA ALA A 145 29.98 4.31 -3.93
C ALA A 145 30.18 4.69 -5.44
N THR A 146 31.45 4.73 -5.82
CA THR A 146 31.99 5.00 -7.18
C THR A 146 31.73 3.90 -8.22
N ASN A 147 30.82 2.95 -7.96
CA ASN A 147 30.58 1.76 -8.79
C ASN A 147 29.07 1.64 -9.14
N PRO A 148 28.68 1.19 -10.35
CA PRO A 148 27.30 0.96 -10.80
C PRO A 148 26.35 0.20 -9.85
N THR A 149 26.87 -0.55 -8.87
CA THR A 149 26.08 -1.28 -7.85
C THR A 149 26.29 -0.64 -6.47
N THR A 150 25.49 0.37 -6.16
CA THR A 150 25.75 1.25 -5.04
C THR A 150 24.92 0.89 -3.80
N ASN A 151 25.53 0.53 -2.67
CA ASN A 151 24.80 0.17 -1.44
C ASN A 151 24.64 1.36 -0.48
N VAL A 152 23.41 1.72 -0.12
CA VAL A 152 23.15 2.63 1.00
C VAL A 152 23.41 1.86 2.27
N GLU A 153 24.45 2.27 3.00
CA GLU A 153 24.78 1.70 4.29
C GLU A 153 23.71 2.04 5.32
N ASN A 154 23.36 1.08 6.18
CA ASN A 154 22.44 1.28 7.30
C ASN A 154 21.11 1.94 6.87
N PHE A 155 20.55 1.44 5.76
CA PHE A 155 19.37 2.01 5.13
C PHE A 155 18.18 1.95 6.09
N ASN A 156 17.69 3.12 6.49
CA ASN A 156 16.43 3.28 7.20
C ASN A 156 15.41 3.95 6.25
N PRO A 157 14.27 3.30 5.93
CA PRO A 157 13.30 3.84 4.98
C PRO A 157 12.80 5.22 5.39
N LYS A 158 12.52 5.44 6.67
CA LYS A 158 12.00 6.72 7.15
C LYS A 158 13.00 7.86 6.92
N THR A 159 14.22 7.73 7.40
CA THR A 159 15.22 8.80 7.25
C THR A 159 15.56 9.05 5.77
N PHE A 160 15.66 7.99 4.97
CA PHE A 160 15.94 8.09 3.55
C PHE A 160 14.82 8.80 2.78
N PHE A 161 13.59 8.30 2.86
CA PHE A 161 12.49 8.84 2.07
C PHE A 161 12.02 10.20 2.58
N GLU A 162 11.98 10.46 3.88
CA GLU A 162 11.65 11.79 4.39
C GLU A 162 12.63 12.85 3.86
N LYS A 163 13.94 12.55 3.82
CA LYS A 163 14.93 13.45 3.23
C LYS A 163 14.68 13.67 1.74
N ARG A 164 14.62 12.58 0.95
CA ARG A 164 14.47 12.66 -0.52
C ARG A 164 13.17 13.33 -0.94
N ILE A 165 12.07 13.09 -0.23
CA ILE A 165 10.75 13.65 -0.52
C ILE A 165 10.67 15.13 -0.13
N LYS A 166 11.24 15.51 1.01
CA LYS A 166 11.25 16.91 1.47
C LYS A 166 11.88 17.85 0.44
N GLU A 167 12.91 17.39 -0.27
CA GLU A 167 13.56 18.14 -1.35
C GLU A 167 12.64 18.40 -2.55
N LEU A 168 11.66 17.52 -2.79
CA LEU A 168 10.68 17.66 -3.87
C LEU A 168 9.59 18.68 -3.56
N LYS A 169 9.47 19.12 -2.30
CA LYS A 169 8.42 20.06 -1.83
C LYS A 169 7.00 19.59 -2.17
N LEU A 170 6.80 18.27 -2.23
CA LEU A 170 5.49 17.70 -2.49
C LEU A 170 4.61 17.79 -1.23
N PRO A 171 3.33 18.17 -1.34
CA PRO A 171 2.48 18.50 -0.20
C PRO A 171 1.78 17.26 0.40
N PHE A 172 2.53 16.23 0.79
CA PHE A 172 1.97 15.06 1.47
C PHE A 172 2.80 14.60 2.66
N LYS A 173 2.13 13.96 3.62
CA LYS A 173 2.77 13.34 4.78
C LYS A 173 3.44 12.04 4.34
N VAL A 174 4.60 11.75 4.93
CA VAL A 174 5.28 10.47 4.82
C VAL A 174 5.09 9.74 6.15
N ASN A 175 4.66 8.49 6.07
CA ASN A 175 4.62 7.57 7.19
C ASN A 175 5.42 6.33 6.80
N ALA A 176 6.66 6.28 7.26
CA ALA A 176 7.60 5.25 6.84
C ALA A 176 8.09 4.43 8.02
N LEU A 177 8.33 3.15 7.74
CA LEU A 177 8.95 2.20 8.65
C LEU A 177 10.28 2.76 9.16
N ASP A 178 10.37 2.89 10.49
CA ASP A 178 11.56 3.38 11.20
C ASP A 178 12.36 2.19 11.72
N GLU A 179 13.02 1.51 10.79
CA GLU A 179 13.80 0.30 11.05
C GLU A 179 15.05 0.32 10.18
N GLU A 180 16.17 -0.13 10.74
CA GLU A 180 17.44 -0.27 10.02
C GLU A 180 17.45 -1.60 9.27
N LEU A 181 17.47 -1.52 7.93
CA LEU A 181 17.39 -2.70 7.05
C LEU A 181 18.77 -3.20 6.60
N GLY A 182 19.84 -2.69 7.22
CA GLY A 182 21.22 -2.90 6.81
C GLY A 182 21.50 -2.30 5.43
N ASN A 183 22.39 -2.92 4.68
CA ASN A 183 22.80 -2.42 3.37
C ASN A 183 21.73 -2.67 2.29
N VAL A 184 21.31 -1.62 1.58
CA VAL A 184 20.36 -1.71 0.46
C VAL A 184 20.99 -1.18 -0.82
N LEU A 185 21.01 -2.03 -1.86
CA LEU A 185 21.50 -1.67 -3.18
C LEU A 185 20.53 -0.68 -3.87
N VAL A 186 21.03 0.51 -4.17
CA VAL A 186 20.36 1.58 -4.92
C VAL A 186 21.27 2.07 -6.04
N ASN A 187 20.89 1.82 -7.29
CA ASN A 187 21.65 2.26 -8.45
C ASN A 187 21.33 3.73 -8.78
N ARG A 188 22.30 4.48 -9.32
CA ARG A 188 22.14 5.92 -9.64
C ARG A 188 21.03 6.24 -10.63
N ASN A 189 20.75 5.31 -11.54
CA ASN A 189 19.68 5.48 -12.53
C ASN A 189 18.30 5.09 -11.97
N GLN A 190 18.21 4.54 -10.75
CA GLN A 190 16.93 4.16 -10.17
C GLN A 190 16.16 5.38 -9.69
N SER A 191 14.88 5.38 -10.02
CA SER A 191 13.88 6.26 -9.44
C SER A 191 13.54 5.85 -8.00
N LEU A 192 12.96 6.76 -7.22
CA LEU A 192 12.41 6.44 -5.91
C LEU A 192 11.37 5.31 -5.99
N ALA A 193 10.54 5.30 -7.04
CA ALA A 193 9.58 4.23 -7.28
C ALA A 193 10.25 2.86 -7.48
N GLN A 194 11.39 2.80 -8.17
CA GLN A 194 12.13 1.54 -8.32
C GLN A 194 12.75 1.07 -7.00
N VAL A 195 13.17 1.98 -6.14
CA VAL A 195 13.62 1.61 -4.77
C VAL A 195 12.45 1.05 -3.96
N PHE A 196 11.24 1.59 -4.09
CA PHE A 196 10.05 0.99 -3.46
C PHE A 196 9.77 -0.44 -3.92
N GLU A 197 9.98 -0.76 -5.21
CA GLU A 197 9.86 -2.15 -5.69
C GLU A 197 10.92 -3.07 -5.08
N VAL A 198 12.17 -2.60 -4.95
CA VAL A 198 13.23 -3.36 -4.25
C VAL A 198 12.84 -3.64 -2.79
N LEU A 199 12.21 -2.67 -2.12
CA LEU A 199 11.69 -2.85 -0.76
C LEU A 199 10.50 -3.82 -0.71
N LYS A 200 9.64 -3.83 -1.74
CA LYS A 200 8.54 -4.80 -1.86
C LYS A 200 9.04 -6.24 -1.93
N ASP A 201 10.17 -6.49 -2.60
CA ASP A 201 10.81 -7.82 -2.60
C ASP A 201 11.29 -8.25 -1.21
N LYS A 202 11.60 -7.29 -0.34
CA LYS A 202 11.88 -7.47 1.10
C LYS A 202 10.60 -7.45 1.96
N GLY A 203 9.42 -7.45 1.33
CA GLY A 203 8.11 -7.43 1.96
C GLY A 203 7.73 -6.10 2.61
N ILE A 204 8.35 -5.00 2.18
CA ILE A 204 8.00 -3.65 2.64
C ILE A 204 7.16 -3.02 1.53
N TYR A 205 5.88 -2.86 1.81
CA TYR A 205 4.90 -2.32 0.89
C TYR A 205 4.92 -0.80 0.93
N THR A 206 4.79 -0.18 -0.25
CA THR A 206 4.66 1.27 -0.39
C THR A 206 3.42 1.60 -1.17
N TYR A 207 2.55 2.45 -0.62
CA TYR A 207 1.30 2.85 -1.25
C TYR A 207 0.82 4.19 -0.70
N PHE A 208 -0.05 4.87 -1.46
CA PHE A 208 -0.73 6.06 -0.97
C PHE A 208 -2.02 5.70 -0.24
N LYS A 209 -2.17 6.22 0.97
CA LYS A 209 -3.43 6.17 1.71
C LYS A 209 -4.07 7.55 1.70
N THR A 210 -5.31 7.64 1.23
CA THR A 210 -6.05 8.91 1.29
C THR A 210 -6.58 9.15 2.71
N GLU A 211 -6.06 10.16 3.41
CA GLU A 211 -6.55 10.66 4.69
C GLU A 211 -7.44 11.91 4.50
N GLU A 212 -8.10 12.38 5.56
CA GLU A 212 -8.98 13.57 5.52
C GLU A 212 -8.23 14.83 5.04
N THR A 213 -6.97 14.97 5.45
CA THR A 213 -6.13 16.14 5.14
C THR A 213 -5.39 16.02 3.81
N GLY A 214 -5.35 14.83 3.18
CA GLY A 214 -4.61 14.60 1.95
C GLY A 214 -4.12 13.16 1.78
N PRO A 215 -3.46 12.84 0.66
CA PRO A 215 -2.76 11.57 0.50
C PRO A 215 -1.56 11.48 1.47
N VAL A 216 -1.33 10.29 2.02
CA VAL A 216 -0.19 9.96 2.88
C VAL A 216 0.57 8.81 2.26
N LEU A 217 1.84 9.03 1.96
CA LEU A 217 2.73 7.96 1.51
C LEU A 217 3.00 7.04 2.70
N THR A 218 2.58 5.79 2.59
CA THR A 218 2.79 4.76 3.61
C THR A 218 3.83 3.78 3.14
N ILE A 219 4.89 3.58 3.92
CA ILE A 219 5.95 2.58 3.70
C ILE A 219 5.96 1.67 4.93
N THR A 220 5.54 0.42 4.79
CA THR A 220 5.32 -0.47 5.94
C THR A 220 5.56 -1.93 5.58
N ASN A 221 6.09 -2.69 6.54
CA ASN A 221 6.15 -4.15 6.47
C ASN A 221 4.83 -4.82 6.90
N ASN A 222 3.87 -4.06 7.48
CA ASN A 222 2.61 -4.56 8.03
C ASN A 222 1.39 -3.82 7.43
N PRO A 223 1.14 -3.90 6.11
CA PRO A 223 0.06 -3.14 5.45
C PRO A 223 -1.34 -3.53 5.93
N GLN A 224 -1.51 -4.77 6.40
CA GLN A 224 -2.78 -5.28 6.92
C GLN A 224 -2.95 -5.05 8.44
N GLN A 225 -2.05 -4.30 9.08
CA GLN A 225 -2.14 -3.92 10.49
C GLN A 225 -2.34 -5.12 11.45
N HIS A 226 -1.57 -6.18 11.25
CA HIS A 226 -1.51 -7.31 12.18
C HIS A 226 -1.14 -6.82 13.57
N THR A 227 -1.88 -7.29 14.58
CA THR A 227 -1.58 -7.01 15.99
C THR A 227 -0.58 -8.03 16.54
N ALA A 228 0.08 -7.68 17.65
CA ALA A 228 0.93 -8.64 18.35
C ALA A 228 0.15 -9.89 18.80
N THR A 229 -1.11 -9.73 19.21
CA THR A 229 -2.00 -10.84 19.58
C THR A 229 -2.22 -11.79 18.41
N GLU A 230 -2.52 -11.28 17.22
CA GLU A 230 -2.73 -12.09 16.01
C GLU A 230 -1.46 -12.86 15.63
N LEU A 231 -0.30 -12.20 15.67
CA LEU A 231 0.99 -12.83 15.37
C LEU A 231 1.34 -13.92 16.39
N GLY A 232 1.12 -13.66 17.68
CA GLY A 232 1.35 -14.64 18.75
C GLY A 232 0.45 -15.86 18.65
N GLY A 233 -0.84 -15.65 18.31
CA GLY A 233 -1.79 -16.72 18.02
C GLY A 233 -1.34 -17.56 16.83
N PHE A 234 -0.93 -16.93 15.73
CA PHE A 234 -0.44 -17.62 14.53
C PHE A 234 0.80 -18.48 14.83
N ILE A 235 1.79 -17.92 15.52
CA ILE A 235 3.01 -18.64 15.92
C ILE A 235 2.63 -19.86 16.77
N THR A 236 1.77 -19.67 17.78
CA THR A 236 1.36 -20.76 18.69
C THR A 236 0.70 -21.92 17.96
N ARG A 237 -0.14 -21.64 16.95
CA ARG A 237 -0.84 -22.67 16.16
C ARG A 237 0.05 -23.38 15.13
N ASN A 238 1.02 -22.66 14.55
CA ASN A 238 1.86 -23.16 13.46
C ASN A 238 3.23 -23.67 13.94
N PHE A 239 3.48 -23.72 15.26
CA PHE A 239 4.73 -24.28 15.79
C PHE A 239 4.68 -25.80 15.92
N ILE A 240 5.68 -26.46 15.36
CA ILE A 240 5.79 -27.92 15.24
C ILE A 240 6.13 -28.52 16.61
N LYS A 241 5.37 -29.56 16.97
CA LYS A 241 5.42 -30.32 18.23
C LYS A 241 6.83 -30.82 18.59
N SER A 242 7.59 -30.06 19.38
CA SER A 242 8.68 -30.58 20.21
C SER A 242 8.49 -30.12 21.67
N PRO A 243 8.18 -31.03 22.62
CA PRO A 243 7.81 -30.67 23.99
C PRO A 243 8.92 -29.96 24.78
N LEU A 244 10.18 -30.33 24.57
CA LEU A 244 11.35 -29.79 25.31
C LEU A 244 11.85 -28.46 24.72
N ALA A 245 11.74 -28.27 23.40
CA ALA A 245 11.99 -26.97 22.77
C ALA A 245 10.84 -25.98 23.06
N GLY A 246 9.62 -26.48 23.23
CA GLY A 246 8.41 -25.67 23.33
C GLY A 246 8.36 -24.68 24.50
N THR A 247 8.85 -25.03 25.70
CA THR A 247 8.78 -24.11 26.85
C THR A 247 9.75 -22.95 26.74
N LEU A 248 10.99 -23.24 26.35
CA LEU A 248 12.00 -22.19 26.13
C LEU A 248 11.56 -21.31 24.96
N VAL A 249 11.18 -21.90 23.84
CA VAL A 249 10.71 -21.18 22.65
C VAL A 249 9.46 -20.34 22.96
N LYS A 250 8.49 -20.84 23.72
CA LYS A 250 7.33 -20.05 24.18
C LYS A 250 7.74 -18.83 24.99
N LYS A 251 8.69 -18.98 25.92
CA LYS A 251 9.20 -17.85 26.71
C LYS A 251 9.84 -16.78 25.81
N LEU A 252 10.55 -17.20 24.76
CA LEU A 252 11.18 -16.31 23.79
C LEU A 252 10.15 -15.62 22.90
N ILE A 253 9.17 -16.36 22.40
CA ILE A 253 8.05 -15.79 21.64
C ILE A 253 7.36 -14.71 22.47
N ASN A 254 7.09 -14.96 23.75
CA ASN A 254 6.46 -13.97 24.62
C ASN A 254 7.32 -12.70 24.81
N LEU A 255 8.64 -12.86 24.98
CA LEU A 255 9.56 -11.71 25.02
C LEU A 255 9.54 -10.93 23.71
N GLY A 256 9.55 -11.63 22.58
CA GLY A 256 9.44 -11.04 21.26
C GLY A 256 8.14 -10.28 21.03
N LEU A 257 7.01 -10.91 21.35
CA LEU A 257 5.70 -10.29 21.25
C LEU A 257 5.58 -9.04 22.12
N ASN A 258 6.22 -8.98 23.29
CA ASN A 258 6.27 -7.78 24.11
C ASN A 258 7.07 -6.66 23.43
N LEU A 259 8.22 -6.98 22.83
CA LEU A 259 9.01 -6.03 22.05
C LEU A 259 8.22 -5.54 20.82
N LEU A 260 7.56 -6.45 20.12
CA LEU A 260 6.73 -6.14 18.96
C LEU A 260 5.54 -5.28 19.31
N SER A 261 4.86 -5.58 20.43
CA SER A 261 3.72 -4.78 20.91
C SER A 261 4.18 -3.34 21.11
N SER A 262 5.34 -3.13 21.75
CA SER A 262 5.94 -1.80 21.90
C SER A 262 6.24 -1.13 20.56
N GLN A 263 6.73 -1.86 19.56
CA GLN A 263 7.00 -1.33 18.22
C GLN A 263 5.72 -1.02 17.42
N LEU A 264 4.75 -1.92 17.43
CA LEU A 264 3.44 -1.75 16.80
C LEU A 264 2.65 -0.62 17.47
N ASP A 265 2.77 -0.44 18.79
CA ASP A 265 2.17 0.67 19.53
C ASP A 265 2.82 2.01 19.18
N LYS A 266 4.15 2.04 19.00
CA LYS A 266 4.87 3.23 18.51
C LYS A 266 4.44 3.58 17.08
N ALA A 267 4.35 2.58 16.20
CA ALA A 267 3.83 2.75 14.84
C ALA A 267 2.36 3.20 14.86
N GLY A 268 1.52 2.63 15.72
CA GLY A 268 0.12 3.02 15.90
C GLY A 268 -0.05 4.46 16.37
N LYS A 269 0.83 4.94 17.26
CA LYS A 269 0.86 6.34 17.73
C LYS A 269 1.36 7.33 16.66
N SER A 270 2.28 6.95 15.76
CA SER A 270 2.67 7.80 14.61
C SER A 270 1.60 7.80 13.50
N ILE A 271 0.76 6.76 13.45
CA ILE A 271 -0.44 6.61 12.60
C ILE A 271 -1.68 7.29 13.24
N SER A 272 -1.52 8.18 14.21
CA SER A 272 -2.63 8.89 14.89
C SER A 272 -3.42 9.91 14.03
N GLY A 273 -3.57 9.64 12.73
CA GLY A 273 -4.74 10.07 11.97
C GLY A 273 -5.82 9.00 12.10
N SER A 274 -6.92 9.31 12.79
CA SER A 274 -8.06 8.43 12.97
C SER A 274 -8.63 7.92 11.62
N PHE A 275 -8.16 6.79 11.10
CA PHE A 275 -8.96 5.90 10.24
C PHE A 275 -8.34 4.51 9.99
N SER A 276 -8.99 3.47 10.52
CA SER A 276 -9.31 2.28 9.72
C SER A 276 -10.80 2.40 9.38
N GLY A 277 -11.17 2.59 8.12
CA GLY A 277 -12.57 2.66 7.78
C GLY A 277 -13.24 1.36 8.12
N LYS A 278 -14.34 1.43 8.88
CA LYS A 278 -15.18 0.26 9.13
C LYS A 278 -16.42 0.41 8.28
N ALA A 279 -16.58 -0.47 7.30
CA ALA A 279 -17.76 -0.52 6.47
C ALA A 279 -18.53 -1.81 6.74
N ARG A 280 -19.85 -1.72 6.91
CA ARG A 280 -20.70 -2.88 7.16
C ARG A 280 -21.45 -3.26 5.89
N PHE A 281 -21.40 -4.53 5.53
CA PHE A 281 -22.13 -5.08 4.40
C PHE A 281 -22.98 -6.27 4.85
N ARG A 282 -24.26 -6.19 4.53
CA ARG A 282 -25.24 -7.26 4.77
C ARG A 282 -25.50 -8.00 3.48
N PHE A 283 -25.36 -9.31 3.51
CA PHE A 283 -25.75 -10.18 2.38
C PHE A 283 -27.25 -10.01 2.11
N ARG A 284 -27.62 -9.95 0.82
CA ARG A 284 -29.00 -9.69 0.34
C ARG A 284 -29.49 -8.24 0.51
N TYR A 285 -28.68 -7.34 1.05
CA TYR A 285 -29.00 -5.91 1.15
C TYR A 285 -27.99 -5.07 0.37
N ASN A 286 -26.71 -5.16 0.74
CA ASN A 286 -25.64 -4.37 0.13
C ASN A 286 -24.88 -5.13 -0.97
N ILE A 287 -24.83 -6.46 -0.86
CA ILE A 287 -24.06 -7.34 -1.76
C ILE A 287 -24.93 -7.78 -2.94
N ILE A 288 -24.47 -7.43 -4.13
CA ILE A 288 -25.10 -7.73 -5.44
C ILE A 288 -24.63 -9.09 -5.95
N GLU A 289 -23.33 -9.36 -5.84
CA GLU A 289 -22.69 -10.60 -6.29
C GLU A 289 -21.71 -11.08 -5.22
N ASP A 290 -21.73 -12.37 -4.91
CA ASP A 290 -20.85 -13.02 -3.94
C ASP A 290 -19.97 -14.05 -4.64
N LYS A 291 -18.66 -13.83 -4.60
CA LYS A 291 -17.61 -14.74 -5.11
C LYS A 291 -16.59 -15.05 -4.02
N LEU A 292 -17.02 -15.06 -2.76
CA LEU A 292 -16.15 -15.35 -1.62
C LEU A 292 -16.08 -16.86 -1.35
N VAL A 293 -14.86 -17.37 -1.21
CA VAL A 293 -14.55 -18.77 -0.88
C VAL A 293 -13.80 -18.81 0.44
N VAL A 294 -14.25 -19.66 1.38
CA VAL A 294 -13.58 -19.84 2.68
C VAL A 294 -12.18 -20.38 2.46
N VAL A 295 -11.20 -19.78 3.13
CA VAL A 295 -9.82 -20.28 3.17
C VAL A 295 -9.35 -20.39 4.61
N ASN A 296 -8.74 -21.53 4.90
CA ASN A 296 -8.24 -21.84 6.24
C ASN A 296 -6.71 -21.95 6.23
N GLU A 297 -6.07 -21.45 7.29
CA GLU A 297 -4.62 -21.52 7.50
C GLU A 297 -4.06 -22.95 7.26
N SER A 298 -4.78 -23.99 7.70
CA SER A 298 -4.35 -25.39 7.60
C SER A 298 -4.43 -25.98 6.18
N THR A 299 -5.05 -25.30 5.22
CA THR A 299 -5.25 -25.82 3.87
C THR A 299 -4.03 -25.65 2.97
N LYS A 300 -3.10 -24.77 3.34
CA LYS A 300 -1.86 -24.53 2.62
C LYS A 300 -0.72 -25.22 3.37
N ASN A 301 -0.08 -26.19 2.72
CA ASN A 301 1.11 -26.87 3.25
C ASN A 301 2.36 -26.07 2.87
N THR A 302 2.65 -25.00 3.60
CA THR A 302 3.73 -24.06 3.29
C THR A 302 4.57 -23.72 4.51
N ARG A 303 5.82 -23.34 4.26
CA ARG A 303 6.72 -22.79 5.27
C ARG A 303 7.52 -21.62 4.73
N THR A 304 7.89 -20.72 5.62
CA THR A 304 8.73 -19.56 5.33
C THR A 304 10.00 -19.64 6.17
N ARG A 305 11.13 -19.32 5.54
CA ARG A 305 12.43 -19.27 6.18
C ARG A 305 12.89 -17.83 6.29
N VAL A 306 13.45 -17.47 7.44
CA VAL A 306 14.06 -16.16 7.65
C VAL A 306 15.47 -16.37 8.19
N GLU A 307 16.43 -15.71 7.57
CA GLU A 307 17.85 -15.77 7.89
C GLU A 307 18.38 -14.39 8.23
N LYS A 308 19.23 -14.28 9.25
CA LYS A 308 19.93 -13.05 9.61
C LYS A 308 21.43 -13.31 9.67
N TYR A 309 22.17 -12.60 8.82
CA TYR A 309 23.63 -12.61 8.76
C TYR A 309 24.21 -11.49 9.62
N PHE A 310 25.43 -11.70 10.10
CA PHE A 310 26.16 -10.78 10.98
C PHE A 310 27.55 -10.51 10.42
N LYS A 311 28.12 -9.35 10.74
CA LYS A 311 29.42 -8.88 10.26
C LYS A 311 30.54 -9.93 10.37
N ASN A 312 30.60 -10.64 11.50
CA ASN A 312 31.61 -11.65 11.77
C ASN A 312 31.19 -13.09 11.46
N SER A 313 30.04 -13.32 10.80
CA SER A 313 29.53 -14.68 10.57
C SER A 313 28.89 -14.86 9.19
N ASN A 314 29.45 -15.79 8.41
CA ASN A 314 28.85 -16.30 7.17
C ASN A 314 27.78 -17.38 7.41
N THR A 315 27.60 -17.82 8.66
CA THR A 315 26.51 -18.73 9.04
C THR A 315 25.38 -17.90 9.64
N PRO A 316 24.17 -17.92 9.06
CA PRO A 316 23.08 -17.13 9.56
C PRO A 316 22.47 -17.75 10.82
N ILE A 317 21.87 -16.90 11.64
CA ILE A 317 20.82 -17.34 12.56
C ILE A 317 19.54 -17.41 11.74
N TYR A 318 18.89 -18.57 11.72
CA TYR A 318 17.69 -18.77 10.93
C TYR A 318 16.59 -19.46 11.71
N ILE A 319 15.36 -19.20 11.29
CA ILE A 319 14.17 -19.91 11.75
C ILE A 319 13.31 -20.30 10.54
N GLU A 320 12.54 -21.38 10.69
CA GLU A 320 11.50 -21.77 9.75
C GLU A 320 10.16 -21.79 10.49
N LEU A 321 9.13 -21.21 9.88
CA LEU A 321 7.78 -21.15 10.44
C LEU A 321 6.76 -21.62 9.39
N GLY A 322 5.84 -22.50 9.80
CA GLY A 322 4.84 -23.13 8.94
C GLY A 322 4.83 -24.64 9.12
N ASP A 323 4.42 -25.37 8.07
CA ASP A 323 4.31 -26.83 8.15
C ASP A 323 5.69 -27.50 7.98
N PRO A 324 6.01 -28.57 8.74
CA PRO A 324 7.32 -29.22 8.70
C PRO A 324 7.72 -29.67 7.30
N ASN A 325 6.75 -30.19 6.56
CA ASN A 325 6.89 -30.72 5.19
C ASN A 325 6.21 -29.80 4.17
N GLY A 326 5.99 -28.53 4.53
CA GLY A 326 5.41 -27.54 3.64
C GLY A 326 6.39 -27.13 2.54
N GLN A 327 5.84 -26.73 1.39
CA GLN A 327 6.63 -26.10 0.35
C GLN A 327 7.28 -24.82 0.93
N LEU A 328 8.60 -24.69 0.78
CA LEU A 328 9.29 -23.45 1.13
C LEU A 328 8.89 -22.37 0.13
N THR A 329 8.11 -21.38 0.56
CA THR A 329 7.58 -20.33 -0.31
C THR A 329 8.64 -19.30 -0.65
N LYS A 330 9.40 -18.85 0.37
CA LYS A 330 10.45 -17.86 0.24
C LYS A 330 11.43 -17.95 1.41
N THR A 331 12.70 -17.68 1.13
CA THR A 331 13.71 -17.35 2.13
C THR A 331 13.87 -15.84 2.18
N HIS A 332 13.62 -15.25 3.35
CA HIS A 332 13.85 -13.83 3.59
C HIS A 332 15.22 -13.65 4.27
N VAL A 333 16.10 -12.89 3.63
CA VAL A 333 17.46 -12.66 4.12
C VAL A 333 17.57 -11.24 4.69
N LEU A 334 18.01 -11.16 5.93
CA LEU A 334 18.30 -9.94 6.68
C LEU A 334 19.81 -9.86 6.96
N HIS A 335 20.33 -8.64 7.04
CA HIS A 335 21.74 -8.37 7.30
C HIS A 335 21.88 -7.43 8.49
N ASN A 336 22.78 -7.76 9.42
CA ASN A 336 23.33 -6.84 10.39
C ASN A 336 24.83 -6.70 10.10
N ASP A 337 25.18 -5.64 9.38
CA ASP A 337 26.54 -5.41 8.91
C ASP A 337 27.39 -4.62 9.93
N THR A 338 26.81 -4.26 11.08
CA THR A 338 27.45 -3.46 12.13
C THR A 338 27.88 -4.29 13.33
N ASP A 339 27.01 -5.18 13.80
CA ASP A 339 27.20 -5.91 15.06
C ASP A 339 27.84 -7.28 14.84
N ASP A 340 28.75 -7.63 15.74
CA ASP A 340 29.37 -8.95 15.81
C ASP A 340 28.56 -9.88 16.71
N LEU A 341 28.42 -11.14 16.32
CA LEU A 341 27.95 -12.18 17.23
C LEU A 341 28.98 -12.41 18.34
N PRO A 342 28.56 -12.50 19.62
CA PRO A 342 29.49 -12.71 20.72
C PRO A 342 30.26 -14.03 20.57
N ASN A 343 31.56 -14.03 20.89
CA ASN A 343 32.37 -15.25 20.90
C ASN A 343 32.20 -16.08 22.18
N ASP A 344 31.80 -15.44 23.29
CA ASP A 344 31.53 -16.13 24.55
C ASP A 344 30.30 -17.03 24.42
N PRO A 345 30.36 -18.33 24.79
CA PRO A 345 29.24 -19.25 24.63
C PRO A 345 27.94 -18.82 25.32
N THR A 346 28.03 -18.17 26.49
CA THR A 346 26.85 -17.73 27.25
C THR A 346 26.21 -16.51 26.60
N ALA A 347 27.02 -15.52 26.22
CA ALA A 347 26.58 -14.34 25.49
C ALA A 347 26.06 -14.69 24.10
N PHE A 348 26.72 -15.60 23.37
CA PHE A 348 26.28 -16.09 22.06
C PHE A 348 24.90 -16.73 22.16
N LYS A 349 24.71 -17.61 23.15
CA LYS A 349 23.42 -18.26 23.40
C LYS A 349 22.33 -17.23 23.72
N LYS A 350 22.63 -16.20 24.51
CA LYS A 350 21.67 -15.12 24.81
C LYS A 350 21.34 -14.29 23.57
N ALA A 351 22.34 -13.83 22.81
CA ALA A 351 22.14 -13.03 21.61
C ALA A 351 21.34 -13.81 20.55
N THR A 352 21.75 -15.04 20.25
CA THR A 352 21.06 -15.91 19.28
C THR A 352 19.61 -16.16 19.65
N THR A 353 19.34 -16.23 20.95
CA THR A 353 18.01 -16.39 21.53
C THR A 353 17.13 -15.15 21.32
N GLU A 354 17.67 -13.96 21.57
CA GLU A 354 16.98 -12.67 21.33
C GLU A 354 16.72 -12.47 19.82
N ILE A 355 17.72 -12.75 18.98
CA ILE A 355 17.62 -12.66 17.53
C ILE A 355 16.56 -13.63 16.98
N ALA A 356 16.56 -14.90 17.42
CA ALA A 356 15.57 -15.87 16.98
C ALA A 356 14.12 -15.41 17.28
N SER A 357 13.92 -14.73 18.41
CA SER A 357 12.64 -14.14 18.79
C SER A 357 12.17 -13.05 17.81
N GLU A 358 13.08 -12.18 17.34
CA GLU A 358 12.80 -11.20 16.29
C GLU A 358 12.44 -11.90 14.97
N LEU A 359 13.22 -12.91 14.59
CA LEU A 359 13.00 -13.64 13.34
C LEU A 359 11.66 -14.38 13.31
N TYR A 360 11.18 -14.89 14.45
CA TYR A 360 9.86 -15.50 14.53
C TYR A 360 8.72 -14.51 14.26
N GLN A 361 8.85 -13.26 14.72
CA GLN A 361 7.85 -12.23 14.46
C GLN A 361 7.82 -11.84 12.98
N TYR A 362 9.02 -11.62 12.42
CA TYR A 362 9.16 -11.34 10.99
C TYR A 362 8.59 -12.49 10.17
N ALA A 363 8.96 -13.73 10.49
CA ALA A 363 8.44 -14.91 9.81
C ALA A 363 6.94 -15.08 9.97
N ALA A 364 6.37 -14.78 11.13
CA ALA A 364 4.92 -14.84 11.36
C ALA A 364 4.20 -13.88 10.43
N LEU A 365 4.68 -12.64 10.33
CA LEU A 365 4.11 -11.65 9.43
C LEU A 365 4.13 -12.12 7.97
N ARG A 366 5.24 -12.73 7.52
CA ARG A 366 5.37 -13.27 6.14
C ARG A 366 4.56 -14.54 5.91
N ALA A 367 4.57 -15.46 6.88
CA ALA A 367 3.89 -16.73 6.77
C ALA A 367 2.36 -16.53 6.77
N MET A 368 1.85 -15.56 7.52
CA MET A 368 0.42 -15.17 7.50
C MET A 368 -0.04 -14.71 6.12
N GLU A 369 0.82 -14.05 5.33
CA GLU A 369 0.49 -13.69 3.93
C GLU A 369 0.31 -14.95 3.06
N SER A 370 1.07 -16.02 3.33
CA SER A 370 1.01 -17.28 2.57
C SER A 370 0.00 -18.31 3.09
N LYS A 371 -0.48 -18.12 4.32
CA LYS A 371 -1.46 -18.98 5.00
C LYS A 371 -2.65 -18.13 5.47
N PRO A 372 -3.44 -17.53 4.57
CA PRO A 372 -4.56 -16.69 4.98
C PRO A 372 -5.64 -17.53 5.66
N SER A 373 -6.21 -16.98 6.74
CA SER A 373 -7.49 -17.42 7.31
C SER A 373 -8.56 -16.38 7.00
N GLY A 374 -9.71 -16.80 6.48
CA GLY A 374 -10.80 -15.89 6.10
C GLY A 374 -11.40 -16.26 4.75
N PHE A 375 -11.34 -15.31 3.81
CA PHE A 375 -11.92 -15.49 2.47
C PHE A 375 -10.89 -15.17 1.38
N GLU A 376 -10.94 -15.94 0.30
CA GLU A 376 -10.39 -15.55 -1.00
C GLU A 376 -11.53 -15.12 -1.93
N GLY A 377 -11.21 -14.22 -2.87
CA GLY A 377 -12.15 -13.75 -3.89
C GLY A 377 -12.67 -12.34 -3.63
N SER A 378 -13.89 -12.07 -4.08
CA SER A 378 -14.49 -10.74 -3.99
C SER A 378 -16.00 -10.78 -3.85
N PHE A 379 -16.58 -9.64 -3.51
CA PHE A 379 -18.02 -9.41 -3.64
C PHE A 379 -18.27 -8.06 -4.31
N LEU A 380 -19.37 -7.97 -5.05
CA LEU A 380 -19.79 -6.75 -5.75
C LEU A 380 -20.86 -6.03 -4.94
N THR A 381 -20.73 -4.71 -4.81
CA THR A 381 -21.69 -3.85 -4.10
C THR A 381 -22.01 -2.60 -4.91
N PHE A 382 -22.97 -1.84 -4.43
CA PHE A 382 -23.15 -0.45 -4.86
C PHE A 382 -21.97 0.42 -4.39
N GLY A 383 -21.90 1.64 -4.92
CA GLY A 383 -20.94 2.69 -4.53
C GLY A 383 -20.85 3.01 -3.04
N GLU A 384 -21.85 2.62 -2.25
CA GLU A 384 -21.86 2.80 -0.79
C GLU A 384 -22.25 1.51 -0.05
N PRO A 385 -21.73 1.28 1.17
CA PRO A 385 -20.73 2.10 1.88
C PRO A 385 -19.38 2.20 1.14
N PHE A 386 -18.75 3.36 1.19
CA PHE A 386 -17.49 3.60 0.49
C PHE A 386 -16.31 2.92 1.20
N VAL A 387 -15.54 2.11 0.47
CA VAL A 387 -14.42 1.32 1.00
C VAL A 387 -13.15 1.58 0.23
N ARG A 388 -11.99 1.62 0.92
CA ARG A 388 -10.64 1.69 0.33
C ARG A 388 -9.81 0.45 0.69
N PRO A 389 -8.71 0.17 -0.02
CA PRO A 389 -7.71 -0.77 0.47
C PRO A 389 -7.28 -0.42 1.89
N THR A 390 -6.99 -1.44 2.71
CA THR A 390 -6.65 -1.32 4.14
C THR A 390 -7.79 -0.92 5.09
N ASP A 391 -9.01 -0.73 4.58
CA ASP A 391 -10.20 -0.64 5.44
C ASP A 391 -10.60 -2.02 5.98
N LYS A 392 -11.45 -2.01 7.01
CA LYS A 392 -12.07 -3.19 7.62
C LYS A 392 -13.52 -3.29 7.16
N VAL A 393 -13.88 -4.46 6.63
CA VAL A 393 -15.25 -4.77 6.22
C VAL A 393 -15.87 -5.73 7.22
N ILE A 394 -17.03 -5.36 7.75
CA ILE A 394 -17.87 -6.21 8.60
C ILE A 394 -18.91 -6.88 7.69
N LEU A 395 -18.84 -8.20 7.58
CA LEU A 395 -19.79 -8.99 6.81
C LEU A 395 -20.84 -9.62 7.72
N GLU A 396 -22.10 -9.52 7.29
CA GLU A 396 -23.26 -10.05 8.00
C GLU A 396 -24.20 -10.82 7.08
N ASN A 397 -24.34 -12.10 7.35
CA ASN A 397 -25.19 -13.03 6.65
C ASN A 397 -26.05 -13.78 7.67
N ALA A 398 -27.36 -13.57 7.57
CA ALA A 398 -28.33 -14.20 8.46
C ALA A 398 -28.49 -15.71 8.20
N LYS A 399 -28.18 -16.18 6.98
CA LYS A 399 -28.36 -17.58 6.58
C LYS A 399 -27.08 -18.40 6.71
N ASP A 400 -25.94 -17.81 6.35
CA ASP A 400 -24.64 -18.47 6.38
C ASP A 400 -23.72 -17.76 7.37
N LYS A 401 -23.75 -18.22 8.63
CA LYS A 401 -23.02 -17.56 9.72
C LYS A 401 -21.50 -17.67 9.59
N GLU A 402 -20.99 -18.61 8.79
CA GLU A 402 -19.54 -18.75 8.54
C GLU A 402 -18.98 -17.55 7.78
N LYS A 403 -19.83 -16.87 6.99
CA LYS A 403 -19.51 -15.61 6.30
C LYS A 403 -19.49 -14.37 7.19
N ASN A 404 -19.86 -14.51 8.47
CA ASN A 404 -19.84 -13.40 9.39
C ASN A 404 -18.42 -13.13 9.89
N GLY A 405 -18.05 -11.87 10.00
CA GLY A 405 -16.76 -11.49 10.55
C GLY A 405 -16.32 -10.10 10.14
N THR A 406 -15.16 -9.70 10.65
CA THR A 406 -14.45 -8.50 10.17
C THR A 406 -13.29 -8.97 9.31
N PHE A 407 -13.11 -8.36 8.15
CA PHE A 407 -12.09 -8.73 7.18
C PHE A 407 -11.32 -7.51 6.71
N GLN A 408 -10.04 -7.68 6.44
CA GLN A 408 -9.20 -6.61 5.89
C GLN A 408 -9.38 -6.54 4.37
N VAL A 409 -9.53 -5.32 3.84
CA VAL A 409 -9.67 -5.08 2.40
C VAL A 409 -8.30 -5.03 1.75
N GLU A 410 -8.12 -5.82 0.69
CA GLU A 410 -6.87 -5.87 -0.06
C GLU A 410 -6.88 -4.96 -1.28
N LYS A 411 -7.96 -5.06 -2.06
CA LYS A 411 -8.10 -4.39 -3.35
C LYS A 411 -9.55 -3.95 -3.53
N VAL A 412 -9.74 -2.81 -4.18
CA VAL A 412 -11.06 -2.31 -4.58
C VAL A 412 -10.99 -1.93 -6.06
N GLU A 413 -11.87 -2.53 -6.85
CA GLU A 413 -12.14 -2.10 -8.23
C GLU A 413 -13.46 -1.33 -8.22
N ARG A 414 -13.45 -0.09 -8.71
CA ARG A 414 -14.64 0.76 -8.78
C ARG A 414 -14.97 1.04 -10.23
N SER A 415 -16.25 0.95 -10.56
CA SER A 415 -16.79 1.42 -11.83
C SER A 415 -17.94 2.38 -11.57
N PHE A 416 -17.97 3.47 -12.32
CA PHE A 416 -18.97 4.53 -12.21
C PHE A 416 -19.34 4.99 -13.62
N GLY A 417 -20.63 5.13 -13.92
CA GLY A 417 -21.08 5.66 -15.20
C GLY A 417 -22.45 5.15 -15.61
N GLU A 418 -22.59 4.73 -16.87
CA GLU A 418 -23.86 4.30 -17.47
C GLU A 418 -24.54 3.15 -16.71
N ASN A 419 -23.75 2.26 -16.11
CA ASN A 419 -24.24 1.11 -15.33
C ASN A 419 -24.39 1.42 -13.83
N GLY A 420 -24.38 2.70 -13.46
CA GLY A 420 -24.40 3.16 -12.07
C GLY A 420 -23.02 3.12 -11.42
N TYR A 421 -22.99 3.16 -10.08
CA TYR A 421 -21.76 3.11 -9.30
C TYR A 421 -21.65 1.81 -8.52
N ARG A 422 -20.55 1.09 -8.73
CA ARG A 422 -20.25 -0.23 -8.18
C ARG A 422 -18.85 -0.28 -7.59
N GLN A 423 -18.69 -1.17 -6.62
CA GLN A 423 -17.41 -1.50 -6.01
C GLN A 423 -17.29 -3.03 -5.95
N ARG A 424 -16.24 -3.59 -6.54
CA ARG A 424 -15.84 -4.97 -6.31
C ARG A 424 -14.73 -4.95 -5.27
N ILE A 425 -15.04 -5.52 -4.11
CA ILE A 425 -14.17 -5.48 -2.95
C ILE A 425 -13.54 -6.86 -2.80
N PHE A 426 -12.22 -6.90 -2.85
CA PHE A 426 -11.42 -8.09 -2.57
C PHE A 426 -10.99 -8.01 -1.12
N ILE A 427 -11.35 -9.04 -0.37
CA ILE A 427 -10.96 -9.21 1.03
C ILE A 427 -10.04 -10.42 1.13
N GLY A 428 -9.29 -10.48 2.23
CA GLY A 428 -8.40 -11.60 2.50
C GLY A 428 -8.62 -12.11 3.91
N ARG A 429 -7.74 -11.67 4.80
CA ARG A 429 -7.72 -12.16 6.17
C ARG A 429 -8.94 -11.73 6.98
N ARG A 430 -9.34 -12.62 7.89
CA ARG A 430 -10.19 -12.28 9.04
C ARG A 430 -9.36 -11.48 10.04
N VAL A 431 -9.98 -10.45 10.59
CA VAL A 431 -9.46 -9.69 11.73
C VAL A 431 -10.12 -10.29 12.96
N GLU A 432 -9.33 -10.90 13.85
CA GLU A 432 -9.85 -11.42 15.10
C GLU A 432 -10.34 -10.25 15.96
N ALA A 433 -11.50 -10.39 16.60
CA ALA A 433 -11.95 -9.41 17.58
C ALA A 433 -11.03 -9.53 18.80
N ILE A 434 -10.44 -8.40 19.22
CA ILE A 434 -9.67 -8.29 20.48
C ILE A 434 -10.60 -8.54 21.66
#